data_AF-A0A820HEQ6-F1
#
_entry.id   AF-A0A820HEQ6-F1
#
_cell.length_a   1.000
_cell.length_b   1.000
_cell.length_c   1.000
_cell.angle_alpha   90.00
_cell.angle_beta   90.00
_cell.angle_gamma   90.00
#
_symmetry.space_group_name_H-M   'P 1'
#
loop_
_entity.id
_entity.type
_entity.pdbx_description
1 polymer ?
#
loop_
_entity_poly.entity_id
_entity_poly.type
_entity_poly.pdbx_seq_one_letter_code
_entity_poly.pdbx_strand_id
1 'polypeptide(L)'
;MSVSTLTNVRLNIGRYEIASCIDRWALTSSNARIRSFCQPKIAHNIIIFLMLIWPIIPIFLATLSNIYSGRCSQPSYYAFPISMYSFIFVGSLPPLLMLLFGLLTWRSLKEVRSRIAPENDSTQYRLQRRDRDLMKMVVGDILVYLITTMPYPVNSLYGIITASIAQQKSEMRLAIETLISYIISQILIYIYYVTPFFGRVCLSILNLSFIYHDPCCFVFILVYSISSKKFRGDFIRLIRRRSML
;
A
#
# COMPACT_ATOMS: atom_id res chain seq x y z
N MET A 1 -19.00 -17.68 2.63
CA MET A 1 -17.81 -16.92 3.07
C MET A 1 -17.78 -15.63 2.26
N SER A 2 -18.23 -14.54 2.86
CA SER A 2 -18.59 -13.32 2.15
C SER A 2 -17.37 -12.59 1.62
N VAL A 3 -17.49 -12.02 0.42
CA VAL A 3 -16.47 -11.19 -0.24
C VAL A 3 -15.89 -10.13 0.71
N SER A 4 -16.71 -9.65 1.66
CA SER A 4 -16.38 -8.73 2.76
C SER A 4 -15.33 -9.22 3.79
N THR A 5 -15.08 -10.52 3.92
CA THR A 5 -14.02 -11.04 4.81
C THR A 5 -12.69 -11.16 4.06
N LEU A 6 -12.75 -11.50 2.76
CA LEU A 6 -11.56 -11.57 1.89
C LEU A 6 -11.05 -10.16 1.52
N THR A 7 -11.95 -9.19 1.34
CA THR A 7 -11.65 -7.75 1.13
C THR A 7 -10.78 -7.17 2.25
N ASN A 8 -11.07 -7.55 3.50
CA ASN A 8 -10.45 -6.98 4.69
C ASN A 8 -9.05 -7.53 4.99
N VAL A 9 -8.79 -8.78 4.64
CA VAL A 9 -7.45 -9.39 4.81
C VAL A 9 -6.43 -8.76 3.85
N ARG A 10 -6.84 -8.34 2.64
CA ARG A 10 -5.94 -7.73 1.63
C ARG A 10 -5.80 -6.20 1.73
N LEU A 11 -6.71 -5.51 2.42
CA LEU A 11 -6.57 -4.10 2.85
C LEU A 11 -5.31 -3.85 3.72
N ASN A 12 -4.71 -4.90 4.27
CA ASN A 12 -3.43 -4.84 4.98
C ASN A 12 -2.23 -4.54 4.07
N ILE A 13 -2.31 -4.81 2.76
CA ILE A 13 -1.15 -4.73 1.86
C ILE A 13 -0.67 -3.28 1.63
N GLY A 14 -1.59 -2.31 1.54
CA GLY A 14 -1.25 -0.89 1.44
C GLY A 14 -0.67 -0.30 2.74
N ARG A 15 -0.92 -0.94 3.89
CA ARG A 15 -0.47 -0.45 5.21
C ARG A 15 1.00 -0.75 5.48
N TYR A 16 1.55 -1.79 4.84
CA TYR A 16 3.00 -2.06 4.88
C TYR A 16 3.80 -1.08 4.02
N GLU A 17 3.18 -0.37 3.07
CA GLU A 17 3.86 0.61 2.22
C GLU A 17 4.35 1.81 3.05
N ILE A 18 3.53 2.27 3.98
CA ILE A 18 3.90 3.32 4.94
C ILE A 18 5.10 2.87 5.78
N ALA A 19 5.06 1.64 6.31
CA ALA A 19 6.17 1.09 7.09
C ALA A 19 7.47 1.01 6.28
N SER A 20 7.38 0.64 4.99
CA SER A 20 8.55 0.64 4.09
C SER A 20 9.10 2.05 3.83
N CYS A 21 8.23 3.06 3.75
CA CYS A 21 8.65 4.46 3.60
C CYS A 21 9.32 4.98 4.88
N ILE A 22 8.80 4.59 6.06
CA ILE A 22 9.42 4.91 7.36
C ILE A 22 10.80 4.26 7.47
N ASP A 23 10.93 2.99 7.08
CA ASP A 23 12.21 2.28 7.11
C ASP A 23 13.24 2.95 6.19
N ARG A 24 12.84 3.30 4.96
CA ARG A 24 13.69 4.04 4.01
C ARG A 24 14.12 5.40 4.57
N TRP A 25 13.19 6.16 5.14
CA TRP A 25 13.51 7.42 5.79
C TRP A 25 14.52 7.22 6.93
N ALA A 26 14.26 6.25 7.81
CA ALA A 26 15.12 5.98 8.95
C ALA A 26 16.53 5.53 8.55
N LEU A 27 16.67 4.75 7.47
CA LEU A 27 17.96 4.35 6.90
C LEU A 27 18.76 5.54 6.35
N THR A 28 18.07 6.52 5.74
CA THR A 28 18.71 7.73 5.18
C THR A 28 18.97 8.83 6.21
N SER A 29 18.43 8.71 7.42
CA SER A 29 18.59 9.71 8.48
C SER A 29 20.03 9.76 8.99
N SER A 30 20.54 10.97 9.22
CA SER A 30 21.86 11.21 9.79
C SER A 30 21.94 10.85 11.29
N ASN A 31 20.78 10.74 11.96
CA ASN A 31 20.72 10.46 13.38
C ASN A 31 20.85 8.95 13.67
N ALA A 32 21.89 8.56 14.41
CA ALA A 32 22.14 7.17 14.80
C ALA A 32 20.97 6.53 15.56
N ARG A 33 20.25 7.31 16.38
CA ARG A 33 19.06 6.84 17.13
C ARG A 33 17.91 6.47 16.22
N ILE A 34 17.75 7.19 15.11
CA ILE A 34 16.72 6.88 14.11
C ILE A 34 17.13 5.64 13.31
N ARG A 35 18.40 5.53 12.91
CA ARG A 35 18.92 4.34 12.22
C ARG A 35 18.82 3.06 13.03
N SER A 36 18.89 3.14 14.37
CA SER A 36 18.71 1.95 15.21
C SER A 36 17.31 1.35 15.14
N PHE A 37 16.29 2.09 14.69
CA PHE A 37 14.94 1.52 14.48
C PHE A 37 14.89 0.51 13.32
N CYS A 38 15.82 0.58 12.37
CA CYS A 38 15.91 -0.35 11.23
C CYS A 38 16.55 -1.70 11.60
N GLN A 39 16.76 -1.99 12.88
CA GLN A 39 17.27 -3.29 13.29
C GLN A 39 16.24 -4.39 12.97
N PRO A 40 16.67 -5.55 12.44
CA PRO A 40 15.76 -6.62 12.03
C PRO A 40 14.89 -7.14 13.19
N LYS A 41 15.41 -7.11 14.43
CA LYS A 41 14.66 -7.47 15.64
C LYS A 41 13.47 -6.54 15.88
N ILE A 42 13.68 -5.23 15.72
CA ILE A 42 12.64 -4.21 15.90
C ILE A 42 11.64 -4.28 14.76
N ALA A 43 12.12 -4.40 13.52
CA ALA A 43 11.28 -4.55 12.34
C ALA A 43 10.33 -5.76 12.47
N HIS A 44 10.84 -6.91 12.96
CA HIS A 44 10.02 -8.10 13.19
C HIS A 44 8.92 -7.85 14.24
N ASN A 45 9.27 -7.22 15.36
CA ASN A 45 8.29 -6.86 16.40
C ASN A 45 7.21 -5.89 15.88
N ILE A 46 7.60 -4.90 15.07
CA ILE A 46 6.67 -3.96 14.44
C ILE A 46 5.73 -4.71 13.47
N ILE A 47 6.26 -5.62 12.64
CA ILE A 47 5.44 -6.40 11.71
C ILE A 47 4.43 -7.27 12.47
N ILE A 48 4.84 -7.95 13.55
CA ILE A 48 3.93 -8.73 14.41
C ILE A 48 2.85 -7.82 15.01
N PHE A 49 3.24 -6.69 15.58
CA PHE A 49 2.31 -5.74 16.17
C PHE A 49 1.28 -5.22 15.15
N LEU A 50 1.73 -4.87 13.93
CA LEU A 50 0.85 -4.46 12.84
C LEU A 50 -0.08 -5.60 12.41
N MET A 51 0.40 -6.84 12.33
CA MET A 51 -0.43 -8.01 12.02
C MET A 51 -1.51 -8.27 13.06
N LEU A 52 -1.27 -7.95 14.33
CA LEU A 52 -2.25 -8.15 15.41
C LEU A 52 -3.27 -7.01 15.52
N ILE A 53 -2.84 -5.76 15.37
CA ILE A 53 -3.71 -4.59 15.54
C ILE A 53 -4.61 -4.35 14.34
N TRP A 54 -4.07 -4.48 13.13
CA TRP A 54 -4.83 -4.15 11.93
C TRP A 54 -6.08 -4.99 11.67
N PRO A 55 -6.17 -6.29 12.02
CA PRO A 55 -7.41 -7.05 11.87
C PRO A 55 -8.50 -6.67 12.88
N ILE A 56 -8.18 -5.92 13.95
CA ILE A 56 -9.21 -5.47 14.92
C ILE A 56 -10.26 -4.59 14.23
N ILE A 57 -9.80 -3.72 13.33
CA ILE A 57 -10.67 -2.78 12.57
C ILE A 57 -11.69 -3.52 11.69
N PRO A 58 -11.30 -4.46 10.81
CA PRO A 58 -12.27 -5.19 10.01
C PRO A 58 -13.13 -6.17 10.82
N ILE A 59 -12.63 -6.70 11.95
CA ILE A 59 -13.46 -7.50 12.86
C ILE A 59 -14.60 -6.64 13.40
N PHE A 60 -14.31 -5.40 13.83
CA PHE A 60 -15.32 -4.44 14.25
C PHE A 60 -16.32 -4.08 13.13
N LEU A 61 -15.86 -3.95 11.88
CA LEU A 61 -16.76 -3.72 10.75
C LEU A 61 -17.63 -4.93 10.41
N ALA A 62 -17.11 -6.15 10.60
CA ALA A 62 -17.85 -7.38 10.36
C ALA A 62 -19.00 -7.55 11.35
N THR A 63 -18.82 -7.19 12.62
CA THR A 63 -19.87 -7.26 13.64
C THR A 63 -21.00 -6.25 13.40
N LEU A 64 -20.75 -5.18 12.64
CA LEU A 64 -21.76 -4.19 12.26
C LEU A 64 -22.59 -4.61 11.03
N SER A 65 -22.21 -5.70 10.35
CA SER A 65 -22.95 -6.19 9.17
C SER A 65 -24.07 -7.15 9.58
N ASN A 66 -25.28 -6.90 9.09
CA ASN A 66 -26.45 -7.73 9.34
C ASN A 66 -27.02 -8.29 8.03
N ILE A 67 -27.78 -9.37 8.14
CA ILE A 67 -28.48 -9.98 7.01
C ILE A 67 -29.89 -9.41 6.97
N TYR A 68 -30.17 -8.55 5.98
CA TYR A 68 -31.51 -8.04 5.71
C TYR A 68 -32.00 -8.65 4.39
N SER A 69 -33.15 -9.33 4.42
CA SER A 69 -33.79 -9.91 3.24
C SER A 69 -32.87 -10.81 2.39
N GLY A 70 -32.04 -11.64 3.05
CA GLY A 70 -31.11 -12.55 2.40
C GLY A 70 -29.88 -11.87 1.77
N ARG A 71 -29.71 -10.55 1.95
CA ARG A 71 -28.53 -9.80 1.50
C ARG A 71 -27.74 -9.28 2.70
N CYS A 72 -26.42 -9.30 2.59
CA CYS A 72 -25.55 -8.65 3.56
C CYS A 72 -25.56 -7.14 3.26
N SER A 73 -26.25 -6.36 4.10
CA SER A 73 -26.30 -4.91 3.97
C SER A 73 -25.93 -4.25 5.28
N GLN A 74 -25.24 -3.13 5.19
CA GLN A 74 -24.96 -2.29 6.35
C GLN A 74 -26.20 -1.44 6.66
N PRO A 75 -26.53 -1.24 7.94
CA PRO A 75 -27.59 -0.33 8.33
C PRO A 75 -27.28 1.10 7.83
N SER A 76 -28.30 1.80 7.29
CA SER A 76 -28.12 3.11 6.64
C SER A 76 -27.46 4.17 7.53
N TYR A 77 -27.65 4.11 8.85
CA TYR A 77 -27.07 5.05 9.80
C TYR A 77 -25.54 4.89 10.00
N TYR A 78 -24.98 3.72 9.67
CA TYR A 78 -23.52 3.50 9.71
C TYR A 78 -22.83 3.71 8.36
N ALA A 79 -23.59 3.86 7.26
CA ALA A 79 -23.01 3.98 5.92
C ALA A 79 -22.10 5.22 5.78
N PHE A 80 -22.54 6.36 6.29
CA PHE A 80 -21.78 7.62 6.27
C PHE A 80 -20.47 7.56 7.06
N PRO A 81 -20.46 7.22 8.37
CA PRO A 81 -19.20 7.14 9.13
C PRO A 81 -18.23 6.10 8.59
N ILE A 82 -18.71 4.97 8.06
CA ILE A 82 -17.85 3.94 7.45
C ILE A 82 -17.19 4.44 6.15
N SER A 83 -17.93 5.18 5.32
CA SER A 83 -17.35 5.73 4.09
C SER A 83 -16.40 6.89 4.35
N MET A 84 -16.69 7.73 5.35
CA MET A 84 -15.74 8.74 5.81
C MET A 84 -14.47 8.11 6.38
N TYR A 85 -14.60 7.08 7.21
CA TYR A 85 -13.46 6.31 7.70
C TYR A 85 -12.63 5.75 6.53
N SER A 86 -13.28 5.16 5.53
CA SER A 86 -12.60 4.62 4.36
C SER A 86 -11.91 5.71 3.54
N PHE A 87 -12.55 6.86 3.33
CA PHE A 87 -11.94 7.97 2.60
C PHE A 87 -10.71 8.53 3.31
N ILE A 88 -10.79 8.72 4.63
CA ILE A 88 -9.70 9.30 5.41
C ILE A 88 -8.58 8.27 5.62
N PHE A 89 -8.87 7.13 6.24
CA PHE A 89 -7.85 6.18 6.68
C PHE A 89 -7.38 5.21 5.59
N VAL A 90 -8.24 4.90 4.61
CA VAL A 90 -7.85 4.04 3.47
C VAL A 90 -7.44 4.89 2.29
N GLY A 91 -8.19 5.92 1.92
CA GLY A 91 -7.89 6.73 0.73
C GLY A 91 -6.74 7.73 0.93
N SER A 92 -6.83 8.56 1.97
CA SER A 92 -6.05 9.79 2.07
C SER A 92 -4.80 9.66 2.95
N LEU A 93 -4.91 8.98 4.09
CA LEU A 93 -3.83 8.88 5.07
C LEU A 93 -2.57 8.18 4.49
N PRO A 94 -2.68 7.04 3.76
CA PRO A 94 -1.50 6.37 3.22
C PRO A 94 -0.68 7.23 2.25
N PRO A 95 -1.24 7.85 1.20
CA PRO A 95 -0.45 8.68 0.29
C PRO A 95 0.11 9.93 0.97
N LEU A 96 -0.60 10.52 1.94
CA LEU A 96 -0.09 11.65 2.72
C LEU A 96 1.13 11.26 3.56
N LEU A 97 1.09 10.11 4.23
CA LEU A 97 2.23 9.62 5.01
C LEU A 97 3.39 9.21 4.10
N MET A 98 3.12 8.53 2.99
CA MET A 98 4.16 8.18 1.99
C MET A 98 4.82 9.42 1.41
N LEU A 99 4.05 10.47 1.11
CA LEU A 99 4.57 11.76 0.65
C LEU A 99 5.43 12.42 1.74
N LEU A 100 4.95 12.45 2.99
CA LEU A 100 5.69 13.02 4.11
C LEU A 100 7.04 12.33 4.32
N PHE A 101 7.05 10.99 4.42
CA PHE A 101 8.29 10.22 4.59
C PHE A 101 9.18 10.29 3.35
N GLY A 102 8.61 10.37 2.14
CA GLY A 102 9.36 10.62 0.90
C GLY A 102 10.08 11.96 0.93
N LEU A 103 9.39 13.03 1.35
CA LEU A 103 9.97 14.37 1.50
C LEU A 103 11.05 14.42 2.58
N LEU A 104 10.83 13.73 3.71
CA LEU A 104 11.84 13.62 4.76
C LEU A 104 13.09 12.86 4.27
N THR A 105 12.90 11.76 3.55
CA THR A 105 13.97 11.00 2.90
C THR A 105 14.75 11.90 1.93
N TRP A 106 14.06 12.69 1.10
CA TRP A 106 14.68 13.64 0.19
C TRP A 106 15.52 14.70 0.93
N ARG A 107 15.00 15.25 2.03
CA ARG A 107 15.72 16.23 2.84
C ARG A 107 16.99 15.63 3.45
N SER A 108 16.89 14.45 4.05
CA SER A 108 18.05 13.75 4.64
C SER A 108 19.12 13.44 3.58
N LEU A 109 18.70 13.00 2.39
CA LEU A 109 19.62 12.77 1.27
C LEU A 109 20.32 14.05 0.80
N LYS A 110 19.58 15.17 0.71
CA LYS A 110 20.15 16.48 0.33
C LYS A 110 21.19 16.94 1.35
N GLU A 111 20.92 16.77 2.64
CA GLU A 111 21.83 17.15 3.72
C GLU A 111 23.11 16.31 3.69
N VAL A 112 23.01 14.98 3.54
CA VAL A 112 24.17 14.09 3.38
C VAL A 112 24.99 14.49 2.15
N ARG A 113 24.34 14.82 1.03
CA ARG A 113 25.00 15.27 -0.19
C ARG A 113 25.75 16.60 -0.02
N SER A 114 25.22 17.52 0.79
CA SER A 114 25.89 18.82 1.04
C SER A 114 27.11 18.71 1.96
N ARG A 115 27.20 17.67 2.79
CA ARG A 115 28.30 17.48 3.76
C ARG A 115 29.46 16.69 3.19
N ILE A 116 29.20 15.79 2.24
CA ILE A 116 30.24 15.00 1.57
C ILE A 116 30.67 15.78 0.33
N ALA A 117 31.81 16.47 0.41
CA ALA A 117 32.44 17.10 -0.75
C ALA A 117 32.61 16.06 -1.88
N PRO A 118 32.51 16.46 -3.16
CA PRO A 118 32.68 15.55 -4.28
C PRO A 118 34.17 15.18 -4.39
N GLU A 119 34.60 14.23 -3.58
CA GLU A 119 35.80 13.47 -3.89
C GLU A 119 35.42 12.53 -5.04
N ASN A 120 36.29 12.37 -6.04
CA ASN A 120 36.03 11.64 -7.30
C ASN A 120 35.88 10.12 -7.10
N ASP A 121 35.22 9.69 -6.04
CA ASP A 121 35.12 8.32 -5.65
C ASP A 121 33.92 7.65 -6.33
N SER A 122 34.21 6.61 -7.10
CA SER A 122 33.23 5.83 -7.87
C SER A 122 32.05 5.32 -7.00
N THR A 123 32.30 5.14 -5.70
CA THR A 123 31.35 4.75 -4.66
C THR A 123 30.24 5.79 -4.47
N GLN A 124 30.57 7.09 -4.49
CA GLN A 124 29.61 8.18 -4.30
C GLN A 124 28.64 8.31 -5.48
N TYR A 125 29.14 8.08 -6.71
CA TYR A 125 28.29 8.06 -7.91
C TYR A 125 27.25 6.93 -7.85
N ARG A 126 27.63 5.74 -7.35
CA ARG A 126 26.70 4.61 -7.18
C ARG A 126 25.62 4.89 -6.14
N LEU A 127 25.99 5.52 -5.01
CA LEU A 127 25.05 5.97 -3.99
C LEU A 127 24.02 6.96 -4.56
N GLN A 128 24.48 8.01 -5.26
CA GLN A 128 23.57 9.00 -5.85
C GLN A 128 22.62 8.43 -6.91
N ARG A 129 23.04 7.39 -7.65
CA ARG A 129 22.17 6.71 -8.61
C ARG A 129 21.08 5.92 -7.88
N ARG A 130 21.48 5.16 -6.84
CA ARG A 130 20.55 4.38 -6.00
C ARG A 130 19.49 5.25 -5.35
N ASP A 131 19.86 6.42 -4.83
CA ASP A 131 18.93 7.31 -4.13
C ASP A 131 17.91 7.95 -5.08
N ARG A 132 18.32 8.28 -6.32
CA ARG A 132 17.42 8.74 -7.37
C ARG A 132 16.44 7.65 -7.80
N ASP A 133 16.91 6.43 -7.94
CA ASP A 133 16.05 5.30 -8.33
C ASP A 133 15.03 4.98 -7.22
N LEU A 134 15.45 5.08 -5.94
CA LEU A 134 14.54 4.94 -4.79
C LEU A 134 13.46 6.02 -4.78
N MET A 135 13.81 7.28 -5.04
CA MET A 135 12.84 8.36 -5.07
C MET A 135 11.84 8.20 -6.22
N LYS A 136 12.31 7.79 -7.41
CA LYS A 136 11.42 7.47 -8.56
C LYS A 136 10.45 6.34 -8.23
N MET A 137 10.91 5.30 -7.53
CA MET A 137 10.06 4.20 -7.07
C MET A 137 8.96 4.71 -6.15
N VAL A 138 9.28 5.50 -5.13
CA VAL A 138 8.29 6.01 -4.17
C VAL A 138 7.25 6.91 -4.85
N VAL A 139 7.69 7.79 -5.76
CA VAL A 139 6.76 8.65 -6.52
C VAL A 139 5.86 7.79 -7.42
N GLY A 140 6.42 6.77 -8.08
CA GLY A 140 5.66 5.81 -8.88
C GLY A 140 4.60 5.09 -8.05
N ASP A 141 4.97 4.59 -6.87
CA ASP A 141 4.04 3.92 -5.95
C ASP A 141 2.90 4.85 -5.51
N ILE A 142 3.20 6.12 -5.17
CA ILE A 142 2.17 7.11 -4.81
C ILE A 142 1.22 7.37 -5.98
N LEU A 143 1.73 7.55 -7.19
CA LEU A 143 0.90 7.80 -8.38
C LEU A 143 0.01 6.61 -8.71
N VAL A 144 0.57 5.40 -8.68
CA VAL A 144 -0.19 4.16 -8.89
C VAL A 144 -1.28 4.07 -7.83
N TYR A 145 -0.95 4.30 -6.56
CA TYR A 145 -1.91 4.29 -5.46
C TYR A 145 -3.07 5.28 -5.68
N LEU A 146 -2.76 6.52 -6.06
CA LEU A 146 -3.78 7.55 -6.30
C LEU A 146 -4.71 7.17 -7.45
N ILE A 147 -4.18 6.62 -8.55
CA ILE A 147 -4.99 6.26 -9.72
C ILE A 147 -5.87 5.04 -9.44
N THR A 148 -5.38 4.06 -8.68
CA THR A 148 -6.05 2.76 -8.54
C THR A 148 -6.87 2.63 -7.26
N THR A 149 -6.44 3.26 -6.18
CA THR A 149 -7.03 3.09 -4.85
C THR A 149 -7.97 4.22 -4.48
N MET A 150 -7.66 5.46 -4.89
CA MET A 150 -8.44 6.65 -4.52
C MET A 150 -9.84 6.74 -5.17
N PRO A 151 -10.07 6.26 -6.41
CA PRO A 151 -11.40 6.34 -7.02
C PRO A 151 -12.49 5.57 -6.25
N TYR A 152 -12.13 4.46 -5.59
CA TYR A 152 -13.09 3.64 -4.85
C TYR A 152 -13.74 4.40 -3.66
N PRO A 153 -12.98 4.91 -2.67
CA PRO A 153 -13.58 5.65 -1.56
C PRO A 153 -14.25 6.95 -2.02
N VAL A 154 -13.77 7.59 -3.10
CA VAL A 154 -14.46 8.75 -3.69
C VAL A 154 -15.82 8.37 -4.24
N ASN A 155 -15.91 7.28 -5.01
CA ASN A 155 -17.18 6.78 -5.55
C ASN A 155 -18.15 6.37 -4.42
N SER A 156 -17.64 5.73 -3.37
CA SER A 156 -18.43 5.37 -2.18
C SER A 156 -18.98 6.60 -1.46
N LEU A 157 -18.14 7.62 -1.27
CA LEU A 157 -18.54 8.88 -0.66
C LEU A 157 -19.58 9.61 -1.51
N TYR A 158 -19.35 9.67 -2.82
CA TYR A 158 -20.29 10.25 -3.78
C TYR A 158 -21.66 9.55 -3.73
N GLY A 159 -21.69 8.22 -3.62
CA GLY A 159 -22.92 7.46 -3.51
C GLY A 159 -23.75 7.84 -2.28
N ILE A 160 -23.12 8.03 -1.13
CA ILE A 160 -23.83 8.38 0.11
C ILE A 160 -24.31 9.83 0.11
N ILE A 161 -23.46 10.75 -0.37
CA ILE A 161 -23.83 12.17 -0.49
C ILE A 161 -24.99 12.32 -1.48
N THR A 162 -24.98 11.57 -2.58
CA THR A 162 -26.04 11.64 -3.58
C THR A 162 -27.33 10.99 -3.08
N ALA A 163 -27.23 9.94 -2.25
CA ALA A 163 -28.39 9.28 -1.65
C ALA A 163 -29.22 10.21 -0.75
N SER A 164 -28.62 11.18 -0.07
CA SER A 164 -29.37 12.15 0.74
C SER A 164 -30.17 13.16 -0.10
N ILE A 165 -29.80 13.35 -1.37
CA ILE A 165 -30.45 14.27 -2.32
C ILE A 165 -31.40 13.50 -3.27
N ALA A 166 -31.41 12.17 -3.19
CA ALA A 166 -32.15 11.30 -4.12
C ALA A 166 -33.67 11.54 -4.14
N GLN A 167 -34.25 12.07 -3.05
CA GLN A 167 -35.69 12.39 -2.98
C GLN A 167 -36.14 13.48 -3.97
N GLN A 168 -35.19 14.24 -4.54
CA GLN A 168 -35.48 15.29 -5.53
C GLN A 168 -35.23 14.83 -6.99
N LYS A 169 -34.78 13.59 -7.20
CA LYS A 169 -34.43 13.07 -8.53
C LYS A 169 -35.53 12.18 -9.10
N SER A 170 -35.67 12.16 -10.42
CA SER A 170 -36.59 11.24 -11.10
C SER A 170 -36.15 9.78 -10.93
N GLU A 171 -37.11 8.86 -10.84
CA GLU A 171 -36.85 7.43 -10.64
C GLU A 171 -35.96 6.83 -11.74
N MET A 172 -36.16 7.25 -12.98
CA MET A 172 -35.34 6.80 -14.12
C MET A 172 -33.87 7.24 -13.97
N ARG A 173 -33.63 8.48 -13.51
CA ARG A 173 -32.27 8.98 -13.29
C ARG A 173 -31.59 8.23 -12.15
N LEU A 174 -32.33 7.95 -11.07
CA LEU A 174 -31.82 7.19 -9.94
C LEU A 174 -31.44 5.75 -10.34
N ALA A 175 -32.25 5.11 -11.18
CA ALA A 175 -31.95 3.77 -11.69
C ALA A 175 -30.66 3.74 -12.53
N ILE A 176 -30.46 4.72 -13.42
CA ILE A 176 -29.24 4.86 -14.23
C ILE A 176 -28.01 5.12 -13.34
N GLU A 177 -28.12 6.06 -12.39
CA GLU A 177 -27.02 6.40 -11.47
C GLU A 177 -26.61 5.19 -10.61
N THR A 178 -27.58 4.39 -10.16
CA THR A 178 -27.33 3.19 -9.35
C THR A 178 -26.65 2.10 -10.17
N LEU A 179 -27.10 1.88 -11.41
CA LEU A 179 -26.49 0.91 -12.32
C LEU A 179 -25.04 1.28 -12.64
N ILE A 180 -24.79 2.54 -13.01
CA ILE A 180 -23.44 3.04 -13.30
C ILE A 180 -22.54 2.92 -12.07
N SER A 181 -23.03 3.36 -10.90
CA SER A 181 -22.27 3.28 -9.64
C SER A 181 -21.93 1.84 -9.27
N TYR A 182 -22.83 0.89 -9.53
CA TYR A 182 -22.57 -0.53 -9.31
C TYR A 182 -21.48 -1.07 -10.23
N ILE A 183 -21.58 -0.81 -11.54
CA ILE A 183 -20.58 -1.26 -12.52
C ILE A 183 -19.21 -0.66 -12.22
N ILE A 184 -19.14 0.66 -11.98
CA ILE A 184 -17.90 1.36 -11.63
C ILE A 184 -17.32 0.80 -10.33
N SER A 185 -18.14 0.64 -9.29
CA SER A 185 -17.66 0.11 -8.00
C SER A 185 -17.02 -1.27 -8.16
N GLN A 186 -17.64 -2.19 -8.91
CA GLN A 186 -17.07 -3.52 -9.13
C GLN A 186 -15.74 -3.49 -9.89
N ILE A 187 -15.63 -2.65 -10.93
CA ILE A 187 -14.39 -2.48 -11.68
C ILE A 187 -13.30 -1.87 -10.80
N LEU A 188 -13.62 -0.82 -10.04
CA LEU A 188 -12.68 -0.16 -9.14
C LEU A 188 -12.21 -1.08 -8.03
N ILE A 189 -13.12 -1.87 -7.46
CA ILE A 189 -12.79 -2.93 -6.48
C ILE A 189 -11.81 -3.93 -7.11
N TYR A 190 -12.05 -4.36 -8.34
CA TYR A 190 -11.16 -5.29 -9.03
C TYR A 190 -9.76 -4.69 -9.27
N ILE A 191 -9.71 -3.46 -9.80
CA ILE A 191 -8.45 -2.72 -10.02
C ILE A 191 -7.71 -2.54 -8.69
N TYR A 192 -8.42 -2.16 -7.63
CA TYR A 192 -7.87 -2.02 -6.29
C TYR A 192 -7.19 -3.31 -5.80
N TYR A 193 -7.77 -4.48 -6.08
CA TYR A 193 -7.17 -5.78 -5.68
C TYR A 193 -5.98 -6.21 -6.51
N VAL A 194 -5.99 -5.89 -7.80
CA VAL A 194 -4.98 -6.32 -8.76
C VAL A 194 -3.72 -5.43 -8.64
N THR A 195 -3.90 -4.15 -8.33
CA THR A 195 -2.82 -3.17 -8.35
C THR A 195 -1.63 -3.46 -7.42
N PRO A 196 -1.77 -3.80 -6.13
CA PRO A 196 -0.60 -4.00 -5.28
C PRO A 196 0.26 -5.20 -5.72
N PHE A 197 -0.34 -6.18 -6.42
CA PHE A 197 0.38 -7.29 -7.01
C PHE A 197 1.11 -6.87 -8.29
N PHE A 198 0.37 -6.33 -9.27
CA PHE A 198 0.94 -5.99 -10.57
C PHE A 198 1.83 -4.74 -10.55
N GLY A 199 1.48 -3.72 -9.75
CA GLY A 199 2.27 -2.51 -9.57
C GLY A 199 3.67 -2.83 -9.06
N ARG A 200 3.79 -3.66 -8.03
CA ARG A 200 5.10 -4.05 -7.48
C ARG A 200 5.88 -4.97 -8.40
N VAL A 201 5.21 -5.92 -9.06
CA VAL A 201 5.87 -6.77 -10.06
C VAL A 201 6.37 -5.93 -11.23
N CYS A 202 5.58 -4.98 -11.72
CA CYS A 202 5.95 -4.10 -12.82
C CYS A 202 7.07 -3.12 -12.41
N LEU A 203 6.98 -2.48 -11.24
CA LEU A 203 8.04 -1.60 -10.73
C LEU A 203 9.35 -2.34 -10.45
N SER A 204 9.27 -3.60 -9.98
CA SER A 204 10.45 -4.43 -9.70
C SER A 204 11.09 -4.97 -10.98
N ILE A 205 10.30 -5.29 -12.02
CA ILE A 205 10.81 -5.63 -13.36
C ILE A 205 11.45 -4.41 -14.02
N LEU A 206 10.88 -3.21 -13.84
CA LEU A 206 11.46 -1.96 -14.36
C LEU A 206 12.73 -1.54 -13.60
N ASN A 207 12.89 -1.96 -12.34
CA ASN A 207 14.04 -1.65 -11.49
C ASN A 207 14.68 -2.93 -10.89
N LEU A 208 15.28 -3.76 -11.74
CA LEU A 208 15.92 -5.05 -11.36
C LEU A 208 16.95 -4.93 -10.22
N SER A 209 17.53 -3.75 -10.00
CA SER A 209 18.55 -3.50 -8.98
C SER A 209 18.03 -3.47 -7.54
N PHE A 210 16.72 -3.28 -7.32
CA PHE A 210 16.15 -3.00 -5.99
C PHE A 210 15.55 -4.21 -5.27
N ILE A 211 15.23 -5.28 -6.00
CA ILE A 211 14.67 -6.55 -5.45
C ILE A 211 15.59 -7.17 -4.37
N TYR A 212 16.89 -6.87 -4.43
CA TYR A 212 17.91 -7.60 -3.69
C TYR A 212 18.19 -7.12 -2.25
N HIS A 213 17.64 -5.98 -1.81
CA HIS A 213 18.09 -5.35 -0.56
C HIS A 213 16.99 -5.03 0.47
N ASP A 214 15.73 -5.22 0.12
CA ASP A 214 14.59 -4.93 1.00
C ASP A 214 14.08 -6.25 1.63
N PRO A 215 14.30 -6.50 2.93
CA PRO A 215 13.87 -7.75 3.59
C PRO A 215 12.35 -7.93 3.52
N CYS A 216 11.59 -6.85 3.37
CA CYS A 216 10.14 -6.90 3.16
C CYS A 216 9.77 -7.48 1.78
N CYS A 217 10.51 -7.13 0.71
CA CYS A 217 10.32 -7.77 -0.60
C CYS A 217 10.73 -9.24 -0.57
N PHE A 218 11.76 -9.59 0.21
CA PHE A 218 12.20 -10.96 0.38
C PHE A 218 11.13 -11.84 1.04
N VAL A 219 10.41 -11.34 2.05
CA VAL A 219 9.27 -12.05 2.67
C VAL A 219 8.12 -12.24 1.67
N PHE A 220 7.80 -11.23 0.85
CA PHE A 220 6.77 -11.34 -0.20
C PHE A 220 7.14 -12.38 -1.27
N ILE A 221 8.40 -12.41 -1.71
CA ILE A 221 8.91 -13.42 -2.66
C ILE A 221 8.95 -14.80 -1.99
N LEU A 222 9.30 -14.91 -0.70
CA LEU A 222 9.29 -16.17 0.03
C LEU A 222 7.87 -16.75 0.14
N VAL A 223 6.89 -15.94 0.53
CA VAL A 223 5.48 -16.37 0.63
C VAL A 223 4.95 -16.81 -0.75
N TYR A 224 5.34 -16.12 -1.82
CA TYR A 224 4.96 -16.50 -3.19
C TYR A 224 5.71 -17.73 -3.72
N SER A 225 7.01 -17.85 -3.44
CA SER A 225 7.88 -18.97 -3.83
C SER A 225 7.52 -20.27 -3.09
N ILE A 226 6.94 -20.14 -1.89
CA ILE A 226 6.33 -21.27 -1.15
C ILE A 226 5.02 -21.74 -1.83
N SER A 227 4.28 -20.84 -2.49
CA SER A 227 2.99 -21.15 -3.13
C SER A 227 3.11 -21.70 -4.56
N SER A 228 4.15 -21.31 -5.32
CA SER A 228 4.34 -21.77 -6.71
C SER A 228 5.52 -22.73 -6.87
N LYS A 229 5.23 -24.02 -7.10
CA LYS A 229 6.24 -25.09 -7.29
C LYS A 229 7.24 -24.80 -8.42
N LYS A 230 6.81 -24.06 -9.47
CA LYS A 230 7.65 -23.72 -10.63
C LYS A 230 8.67 -22.61 -10.31
N PHE A 231 8.34 -21.69 -9.42
CA PHE A 231 9.20 -20.56 -9.04
C PHE A 231 10.27 -20.95 -8.00
N ARG A 232 10.03 -22.03 -7.25
CA ARG A 232 10.94 -22.57 -6.23
C ARG A 232 12.32 -22.93 -6.78
N GLY A 233 12.38 -23.48 -8.00
CA GLY A 233 13.63 -23.93 -8.63
C GLY A 233 14.56 -22.81 -9.08
N ASP A 234 14.01 -21.71 -9.57
CA ASP A 234 14.79 -20.55 -10.01
C ASP A 234 15.22 -19.68 -8.83
N PHE A 235 14.39 -19.60 -7.80
CA PHE A 235 14.71 -18.90 -6.56
C PHE A 235 15.85 -19.58 -5.77
N ILE A 236 15.87 -20.91 -5.69
CA ILE A 236 16.98 -21.65 -5.05
C ILE A 236 18.29 -21.46 -5.81
N ARG A 237 18.24 -21.38 -7.16
CA ARG A 237 19.43 -21.08 -7.99
C ARG A 237 19.94 -19.65 -7.77
N LEU A 238 19.05 -18.68 -7.56
CA LEU A 238 19.39 -17.29 -7.23
C LEU A 238 20.02 -17.14 -5.83
N ILE A 239 19.58 -17.90 -4.83
CA ILE A 239 20.18 -17.91 -3.49
C ILE A 239 21.56 -18.58 -3.51
N ARG A 240 21.73 -19.69 -4.24
CA ARG A 240 23.00 -20.44 -4.29
C ARG A 240 24.14 -19.65 -4.98
N ARG A 241 23.83 -18.72 -5.89
CA ARG A 241 24.84 -17.80 -6.45
C ARG A 241 25.38 -16.78 -5.45
N ARG A 242 24.70 -16.55 -4.32
CA ARG A 242 25.11 -15.61 -3.27
C ARG A 242 26.00 -16.25 -2.20
N SER A 243 26.02 -17.58 -2.06
CA SER A 243 26.91 -18.25 -1.09
C SER A 243 28.34 -18.47 -1.62
N MET A 244 28.65 -17.97 -2.82
CA MET A 244 29.95 -18.11 -3.48
C MET A 244 30.60 -16.76 -3.83
N LEU A 245 30.00 -15.64 -3.39
CA LEU A 245 30.52 -14.27 -3.47
C LEU A 245 30.48 -13.66 -2.07
#